data_AF-A0A822CB12-F1
#
_entry.id   AF-A0A822CB12-F1
#
_cell.length_a   1.000
_cell.length_b   1.000
_cell.length_c   1.000
_cell.angle_alpha   90.00
_cell.angle_beta   90.00
_cell.angle_gamma   90.00
#
_symmetry.space_group_name_H-M   'P 1'
#
loop_
_entity.id
_entity.type
_entity.pdbx_description
1 polymer ?
#
loop_
_entity_poly.entity_id
_entity_poly.type
_entity_poly.pdbx_seq_one_letter_code
_entity_poly.pdbx_strand_id
1 'polypeptide(L)'
;MDIHSLMGRASTMMSGKRNDDSMCDRLNYRYTVAILVIFAIINMNRLYTDQIKCWVPAFFTPNYDEYVRSVCFVQNTYYIKHTDKIPKTYENKKENEILYYQWIPFLLLIKAFLFYVPRMSWNAFGLKSGVQISDLVESSFDYKLPTTDAIHRQMCLKYVVDTIDDYCNDHRRQINARKHLNIFQRILAAGWCLTGIYLGNYLVVLYTTTKLMYISISLLQIFILSVLLGSNFAFYGVRVIDRLFRGISWDTETRLFPKTTLCDFTVREFGHPKQAHEYTVPCVLPQNLFNQQMFTLLYFWYAIVILLNIGDFFLWLYTISSENRRAFIRKRLHS
;
A
#
# COMPACT_ATOMS: atom_id res chain seq x y z
N MET A 1 -0.59 -10.15 -23.98
CA MET A 1 -1.22 -9.13 -23.12
C MET A 1 -0.34 -7.89 -23.19
N ASP A 2 -0.74 -6.91 -23.99
CA ASP A 2 0.15 -5.81 -24.38
C ASP A 2 0.38 -4.83 -23.22
N ILE A 3 1.64 -4.59 -22.91
CA ILE A 3 2.10 -3.64 -21.87
C ILE A 3 1.50 -2.24 -22.09
N HIS A 4 1.28 -1.84 -23.35
CA HIS A 4 0.63 -0.59 -23.70
C HIS A 4 -0.85 -0.53 -23.27
N SER A 5 -1.58 -1.64 -23.34
CA SER A 5 -2.98 -1.69 -22.86
C SER A 5 -3.06 -1.61 -21.34
N LEU A 6 -2.09 -2.21 -20.64
CA LEU A 6 -1.99 -2.19 -19.19
C LEU A 6 -1.55 -0.81 -18.68
N MET A 7 -0.63 -0.15 -19.39
CA MET A 7 -0.24 1.24 -19.14
C MET A 7 -1.36 2.24 -19.48
N GLY A 8 -2.16 2.00 -20.53
CA GLY A 8 -3.34 2.80 -20.83
C GLY A 8 -4.42 2.70 -19.74
N ARG A 9 -4.64 1.50 -19.19
CA ARG A 9 -5.53 1.25 -18.04
C ARG A 9 -4.98 1.80 -16.73
N ALA A 10 -3.67 1.68 -16.51
CA ALA A 10 -2.99 2.28 -15.37
C ALA A 10 -2.99 3.80 -15.45
N SER A 11 -2.86 4.40 -16.65
CA SER A 11 -2.95 5.84 -16.89
C SER A 11 -4.37 6.36 -16.67
N THR A 12 -5.41 5.63 -17.08
CA THR A 12 -6.80 6.02 -16.80
C THR A 12 -7.18 5.86 -15.32
N MET A 13 -6.67 4.85 -14.62
CA MET A 13 -6.74 4.76 -13.15
C MET A 13 -5.92 5.89 -12.47
N MET A 14 -4.75 6.17 -13.07
CA MET A 14 -3.78 7.26 -12.88
C MET A 14 -4.33 8.69 -13.03
N SER A 15 -5.33 8.88 -13.90
CA SER A 15 -5.76 10.18 -14.44
C SER A 15 -7.25 10.47 -14.17
N GLY A 16 -8.04 9.44 -13.80
CA GLY A 16 -9.48 9.54 -13.61
C GLY A 16 -9.90 10.80 -12.84
N LYS A 17 -10.62 11.68 -13.53
CA LYS A 17 -11.13 12.97 -13.04
C LYS A 17 -12.41 12.78 -12.20
N ARG A 18 -12.53 11.63 -11.53
CA ARG A 18 -13.65 11.37 -10.61
C ARG A 18 -13.41 12.15 -9.34
N ASN A 19 -14.31 13.12 -9.09
CA ASN A 19 -14.20 14.10 -8.01
C ASN A 19 -15.10 13.78 -6.81
N ASP A 20 -15.55 12.54 -6.69
CA ASP A 20 -16.43 12.04 -5.63
C ASP A 20 -15.74 11.89 -4.27
N ASP A 21 -14.41 11.87 -4.24
CA ASP A 21 -13.63 11.58 -3.04
C ASP A 21 -12.77 12.77 -2.53
N SER A 22 -12.45 12.75 -1.23
CA SER A 22 -11.51 13.67 -0.58
C SER A 22 -10.09 13.53 -1.16
N MET A 23 -9.30 14.60 -1.08
CA MET A 23 -7.88 14.58 -1.48
C MET A 23 -7.10 13.48 -0.75
N CYS A 24 -7.40 13.26 0.54
CA CYS A 24 -6.75 12.22 1.35
C CYS A 24 -7.10 10.81 0.86
N ASP A 25 -8.32 10.56 0.39
CA ASP A 25 -8.69 9.25 -0.17
C ASP A 25 -7.84 8.93 -1.40
N ARG A 26 -7.70 9.92 -2.31
CA ARG A 26 -6.88 9.80 -3.52
C ARG A 26 -5.40 9.56 -3.18
N LEU A 27 -4.89 10.20 -2.13
CA LEU A 27 -3.54 9.94 -1.62
C LEU A 27 -3.32 8.45 -1.32
N ASN A 28 -4.30 7.78 -0.73
CA ASN A 28 -4.21 6.35 -0.43
C ASN A 28 -4.36 5.48 -1.68
N TYR A 29 -5.53 5.47 -2.33
CA TYR A 29 -5.82 4.46 -3.34
C TYR A 29 -5.16 4.73 -4.71
N ARG A 30 -4.71 5.97 -4.97
CA ARG A 30 -4.13 6.37 -6.26
C ARG A 30 -2.63 6.62 -6.13
N TYR A 31 -2.23 7.58 -5.30
CA TYR A 31 -0.82 7.97 -5.22
C TYR A 31 0.04 6.93 -4.49
N THR A 32 -0.40 6.43 -3.34
CA THR A 32 0.37 5.39 -2.60
C THR A 32 0.43 4.08 -3.38
N VAL A 33 -0.67 3.68 -4.04
CA VAL A 33 -0.69 2.52 -4.94
C VAL A 33 0.27 2.71 -6.11
N ALA A 34 0.27 3.87 -6.77
CA ALA A 34 1.19 4.17 -7.87
C ALA A 34 2.65 4.12 -7.43
N ILE A 35 3.00 4.74 -6.29
CA ILE A 35 4.34 4.69 -5.71
C ILE A 35 4.78 3.24 -5.47
N LEU A 36 3.90 2.41 -4.90
CA LEU A 36 4.21 1.01 -4.63
C LEU A 36 4.39 0.17 -5.90
N VAL A 37 3.55 0.38 -6.92
CA VAL A 37 3.68 -0.30 -8.21
C VAL A 37 4.96 0.12 -8.92
N ILE A 38 5.31 1.41 -8.90
CA ILE A 38 6.57 1.92 -9.48
C ILE A 38 7.76 1.27 -8.76
N PHE A 39 7.77 1.25 -7.43
CA PHE A 39 8.84 0.56 -6.70
C PHE A 39 8.87 -0.95 -6.98
N ALA A 40 7.72 -1.62 -7.12
CA ALA A 40 7.67 -3.03 -7.49
C ALA A 40 8.33 -3.28 -8.86
N ILE A 41 8.04 -2.44 -9.85
CA ILE A 41 8.65 -2.51 -11.20
C ILE A 41 10.16 -2.25 -11.14
N ILE A 42 10.60 -1.23 -10.39
CA ILE A 42 12.02 -0.91 -10.24
C ILE A 42 12.78 -2.07 -9.58
N ASN A 43 12.23 -2.64 -8.51
CA ASN A 43 12.84 -3.80 -7.84
C ASN A 43 12.88 -5.03 -8.73
N MET A 44 11.81 -5.25 -9.52
CA MET A 44 11.79 -6.35 -10.49
C MET A 44 12.90 -6.18 -11.54
N ASN A 45 13.05 -5.00 -12.13
CA ASN A 45 14.12 -4.73 -13.10
C ASN A 45 15.52 -4.92 -12.50
N ARG A 46 15.75 -4.39 -11.29
CA ARG A 46 17.05 -4.52 -10.62
C ARG A 46 17.40 -5.95 -10.27
N LEU A 47 16.42 -6.80 -9.97
CA LEU A 47 16.63 -8.22 -9.74
C LEU A 47 17.27 -8.93 -10.95
N TYR A 48 16.97 -8.48 -12.16
CA TYR A 48 17.54 -9.03 -13.39
C TYR A 48 18.85 -8.33 -13.82
N THR A 49 18.97 -7.02 -13.62
CA THR A 49 20.12 -6.23 -14.08
C THR A 49 21.31 -6.24 -13.12
N ASP A 50 21.06 -6.03 -11.82
CA ASP A 50 22.11 -5.85 -10.81
C ASP A 50 22.38 -7.17 -10.07
N GLN A 51 23.01 -8.12 -10.78
CA GLN A 51 23.37 -9.42 -10.20
C GLN A 51 24.44 -9.30 -9.10
N ILE A 52 24.42 -10.28 -8.20
CA ILE A 52 25.40 -10.45 -7.13
C ILE A 52 26.82 -10.48 -7.71
N LYS A 53 27.73 -9.72 -7.09
CA LYS A 53 29.16 -9.73 -7.44
C LYS A 53 29.92 -10.43 -6.34
N CYS A 54 30.58 -11.53 -6.66
CA CYS A 54 31.33 -12.33 -5.70
C CYS A 54 32.83 -12.18 -5.92
N TRP A 55 33.58 -12.21 -4.82
CA TRP A 55 35.04 -12.26 -4.83
C TRP A 55 35.48 -13.71 -4.98
N VAL A 56 35.72 -14.12 -6.23
CA VAL A 56 36.19 -15.47 -6.56
C VAL A 56 37.72 -15.54 -6.66
N PRO A 57 38.32 -16.72 -6.41
CA PRO A 57 39.76 -16.91 -6.58
C PRO A 57 40.24 -16.68 -8.01
N ALA A 58 41.49 -16.23 -8.18
CA ALA A 58 42.05 -15.85 -9.49
C ALA A 58 42.17 -17.00 -10.51
N PHE A 59 42.12 -18.26 -10.07
CA PHE A 59 42.21 -19.42 -10.95
C PHE A 59 40.87 -19.82 -11.60
N PHE A 60 39.75 -19.18 -11.21
CA PHE A 60 38.47 -19.39 -11.86
C PHE A 60 38.44 -18.68 -13.21
N THR A 61 38.12 -19.43 -14.27
CA THR A 61 37.82 -18.85 -15.59
C THR A 61 36.53 -18.03 -15.55
N PRO A 62 36.30 -17.12 -16.51
CA PRO A 62 35.07 -16.30 -16.54
C PRO A 62 33.76 -17.11 -16.48
N ASN A 63 33.74 -18.31 -17.08
CA ASN A 63 32.57 -19.19 -17.04
C ASN A 63 32.29 -19.72 -15.63
N TYR A 64 33.33 -20.02 -14.84
CA TYR A 64 33.16 -20.44 -13.45
C TYR A 64 32.69 -19.29 -12.57
N ASP A 65 33.18 -18.06 -12.80
CA ASP A 65 32.69 -16.86 -12.10
C ASP A 65 31.19 -16.62 -12.37
N GLU A 66 30.74 -16.73 -13.62
CA GLU A 66 29.30 -16.62 -13.96
C GLU A 66 28.45 -17.72 -13.29
N TYR A 67 28.97 -18.96 -13.26
CA TYR A 67 28.31 -20.06 -12.55
C TYR A 67 28.20 -19.78 -11.05
N VAL A 68 29.29 -19.37 -10.39
CA VAL A 68 29.31 -19.08 -8.95
C VAL A 68 28.35 -17.95 -8.61
N ARG A 69 28.31 -16.88 -9.41
CA ARG A 69 27.33 -15.78 -9.21
C ARG A 69 25.89 -16.28 -9.31
N SER A 70 25.60 -17.14 -10.28
CA SER A 70 24.26 -17.72 -10.47
C SER A 70 23.89 -18.65 -9.31
N VAL A 71 24.80 -19.52 -8.89
CA VAL A 71 24.60 -20.41 -7.74
C VAL A 71 24.39 -19.62 -6.46
N CYS A 72 25.22 -18.62 -6.17
CA CYS A 72 25.09 -17.77 -5.00
C CYS A 72 23.87 -16.84 -5.02
N PHE A 73 23.25 -16.62 -6.18
CA PHE A 73 21.99 -15.89 -6.28
C PHE A 73 20.78 -16.77 -6.01
N VAL A 74 20.81 -18.02 -6.48
CA VAL A 74 19.75 -19.01 -6.27
C VAL A 74 19.82 -19.61 -4.86
N GLN A 75 21.02 -19.93 -4.39
CA GLN A 75 21.28 -20.34 -3.01
C GLN A 75 21.27 -19.11 -2.11
N ASN A 76 20.71 -19.25 -0.91
CA ASN A 76 20.65 -18.14 0.04
C ASN A 76 22.06 -17.75 0.49
N THR A 77 22.28 -16.46 0.69
CA THR A 77 23.50 -15.95 1.33
C THR A 77 23.23 -15.63 2.78
N TYR A 78 24.27 -15.67 3.61
CA TYR A 78 24.17 -15.37 5.04
C TYR A 78 25.09 -14.21 5.42
N TYR A 79 24.70 -13.45 6.44
CA TYR A 79 25.50 -12.34 6.94
C TYR A 79 26.19 -12.67 8.25
N ILE A 80 27.47 -12.32 8.34
CA ILE A 80 28.29 -12.40 9.54
C ILE A 80 29.10 -11.11 9.62
N LYS A 81 29.26 -10.56 10.82
CA LYS A 81 30.15 -9.42 11.03
C LYS A 81 31.59 -9.79 10.71
N HIS A 82 32.33 -8.88 10.10
CA HIS A 82 33.73 -9.11 9.76
C HIS A 82 34.64 -9.50 10.94
N THR A 83 34.26 -9.15 12.18
CA THR A 83 34.99 -9.51 13.41
C THR A 83 34.74 -10.95 13.88
N ASP A 84 33.65 -11.56 13.44
CA ASP A 84 33.18 -12.84 13.98
C ASP A 84 33.72 -13.99 13.12
N LYS A 85 34.02 -15.14 13.76
CA LYS A 85 34.48 -16.34 13.05
C LYS A 85 33.33 -16.97 12.27
N ILE A 86 33.61 -17.47 11.07
CA ILE A 86 32.64 -18.24 10.27
C ILE A 86 32.24 -19.50 11.07
N PRO A 87 30.95 -19.68 11.40
CA PRO A 87 30.47 -20.81 12.17
C PRO A 87 30.61 -22.09 11.36
N LYS A 88 31.10 -23.15 12.01
CA LYS A 88 31.22 -24.48 11.40
C LYS A 88 29.89 -25.25 11.40
N THR A 89 28.95 -24.87 12.26
CA THR A 89 27.65 -25.54 12.41
C THR A 89 26.64 -25.00 11.40
N TYR A 90 25.99 -25.90 10.66
CA TYR A 90 25.01 -25.58 9.62
C TYR A 90 23.80 -24.78 10.16
N GLU A 91 23.33 -25.07 11.38
CA GLU A 91 22.19 -24.39 12.00
C GLU A 91 22.42 -22.89 12.19
N ASN A 92 23.61 -22.49 12.66
CA ASN A 92 23.96 -21.08 12.85
C ASN A 92 24.11 -20.32 11.51
N LYS A 93 24.44 -21.01 10.42
CA LYS A 93 24.46 -20.41 9.07
C LYS A 93 23.03 -20.12 8.61
N LYS A 94 22.12 -21.08 8.82
CA LYS A 94 20.70 -20.98 8.41
C LYS A 94 19.94 -19.86 9.11
N GLU A 95 20.23 -19.60 10.39
CA GLU A 95 19.62 -18.47 11.14
C GLU A 95 20.02 -17.08 10.61
N ASN A 96 21.10 -17.00 9.85
CA ASN A 96 21.62 -15.75 9.28
C ASN A 96 21.34 -15.61 7.78
N GLU A 97 20.59 -16.55 7.19
CA GLU A 97 20.20 -16.52 5.78
C GLU A 97 19.23 -15.38 5.49
N ILE A 98 19.43 -14.76 4.33
CA ILE A 98 18.63 -13.63 3.87
C ILE A 98 17.78 -14.10 2.69
N LEU A 99 16.50 -14.39 2.94
CA LEU A 99 15.59 -14.89 1.89
C LEU A 99 14.61 -13.83 1.35
N TYR A 100 14.47 -12.69 2.04
CA TYR A 100 13.32 -11.82 1.80
C TYR A 100 13.41 -11.02 0.48
N TYR A 101 14.60 -10.79 -0.08
CA TYR A 101 14.79 -9.87 -1.22
C TYR A 101 14.15 -10.36 -2.52
N GLN A 102 14.14 -11.68 -2.76
CA GLN A 102 13.49 -12.28 -3.93
C GLN A 102 11.96 -12.02 -3.92
N TRP A 103 11.37 -11.85 -2.73
CA TRP A 103 9.93 -11.67 -2.55
C TRP A 103 9.48 -10.21 -2.49
N ILE A 104 10.41 -9.24 -2.42
CA ILE A 104 10.08 -7.82 -2.27
C ILE A 104 9.12 -7.30 -3.34
N PRO A 105 9.34 -7.54 -4.66
CA PRO A 105 8.42 -7.03 -5.69
C PRO A 105 6.98 -7.52 -5.49
N PHE A 106 6.80 -8.79 -5.14
CA PHE A 106 5.49 -9.39 -4.90
C PHE A 106 4.83 -8.83 -3.64
N LEU A 107 5.61 -8.65 -2.56
CA LEU A 107 5.13 -8.02 -1.33
C LEU A 107 4.68 -6.58 -1.57
N LEU A 108 5.40 -5.80 -2.38
CA LEU A 108 5.01 -4.43 -2.74
C LEU A 108 3.68 -4.41 -3.53
N LEU A 109 3.45 -5.38 -4.42
CA LEU A 109 2.16 -5.51 -5.13
C LEU A 109 1.00 -5.89 -4.20
N ILE A 110 1.22 -6.82 -3.26
CA ILE A 110 0.22 -7.15 -2.23
C ILE A 110 -0.08 -5.92 -1.37
N LYS A 111 0.94 -5.15 -0.98
CA LYS A 111 0.76 -3.90 -0.25
C LYS A 111 -0.04 -2.87 -1.05
N ALA A 112 0.23 -2.74 -2.35
CA ALA A 112 -0.52 -1.86 -3.24
C ALA A 112 -1.99 -2.28 -3.33
N PHE A 113 -2.25 -3.58 -3.46
CA PHE A 113 -3.61 -4.12 -3.44
C PHE A 113 -4.33 -3.78 -2.14
N LEU A 114 -3.70 -3.96 -0.98
CA LEU A 114 -4.29 -3.62 0.32
C LEU A 114 -4.72 -2.14 0.38
N PHE A 115 -3.91 -1.19 -0.09
CA PHE A 115 -4.31 0.22 -0.16
C PHE A 115 -5.49 0.52 -1.10
N TYR A 116 -5.74 -0.34 -2.08
CA TYR A 116 -6.86 -0.22 -3.00
C TYR A 116 -8.17 -0.80 -2.45
N VAL A 117 -8.11 -1.73 -1.48
CA VAL A 117 -9.29 -2.41 -0.92
C VAL A 117 -10.38 -1.45 -0.43
N PRO A 118 -10.10 -0.36 0.33
CA PRO A 118 -11.17 0.52 0.81
C PRO A 118 -11.96 1.19 -0.32
N ARG A 119 -11.31 1.54 -1.44
CA ARG A 119 -11.99 2.09 -2.62
C ARG A 119 -12.85 1.03 -3.30
N MET A 120 -12.34 -0.20 -3.38
CA MET A 120 -13.13 -1.33 -3.89
C MET A 120 -14.37 -1.56 -3.03
N SER A 121 -14.24 -1.51 -1.70
CA SER A 121 -15.36 -1.62 -0.76
C SER A 121 -16.36 -0.47 -0.91
N TRP A 122 -15.89 0.78 -1.01
CA TRP A 122 -16.75 1.95 -1.24
C TRP A 122 -17.60 1.80 -2.52
N ASN A 123 -16.99 1.38 -3.63
CA ASN A 123 -17.71 1.20 -4.89
C ASN A 123 -18.70 0.03 -4.83
N ALA A 124 -18.26 -1.13 -4.29
CA ALA A 124 -19.08 -2.33 -4.23
C ALA A 124 -20.33 -2.16 -3.33
N PHE A 125 -20.16 -1.49 -2.18
CA PHE A 125 -21.26 -1.24 -1.25
C PHE A 125 -22.04 0.04 -1.59
N GLY A 126 -21.41 1.03 -2.23
CA GLY A 126 -22.06 2.24 -2.72
C GLY A 126 -23.20 1.94 -3.70
N LEU A 127 -23.03 0.95 -4.58
CA LEU A 127 -24.09 0.50 -5.50
C LEU A 127 -25.36 0.02 -4.78
N LYS A 128 -25.21 -0.58 -3.59
CA LYS A 128 -26.36 -1.05 -2.79
C LYS A 128 -27.18 0.09 -2.19
N SER A 129 -26.64 1.31 -2.15
CA SER A 129 -27.33 2.48 -1.62
C SER A 129 -28.47 2.99 -2.52
N GLY A 130 -28.50 2.54 -3.78
CA GLY A 130 -29.43 3.02 -4.81
C GLY A 130 -29.01 4.33 -5.47
N VAL A 131 -27.91 4.96 -5.04
CA VAL A 131 -27.39 6.20 -5.63
C VAL A 131 -25.91 6.05 -5.97
N GLN A 132 -25.58 6.30 -7.23
CA GLN A 132 -24.20 6.35 -7.70
C GLN A 132 -23.66 7.78 -7.55
N ILE A 133 -22.94 8.01 -6.44
CA ILE A 133 -22.42 9.34 -6.07
C ILE A 133 -21.49 9.91 -7.15
N SER A 134 -20.71 9.07 -7.83
CA SER A 134 -19.81 9.50 -8.90
C SER A 134 -20.55 10.24 -10.01
N ASP A 135 -21.71 9.71 -10.41
CA ASP A 135 -22.46 10.20 -11.56
C ASP A 135 -23.22 11.47 -11.18
N LEU A 136 -23.66 11.56 -9.93
CA LEU A 136 -24.26 12.76 -9.36
C LEU A 136 -23.25 13.93 -9.30
N VAL A 137 -22.02 13.66 -8.86
CA VAL A 137 -20.95 14.67 -8.78
C VAL A 137 -20.50 15.10 -10.17
N GLU A 138 -20.37 14.15 -11.10
CA GLU A 138 -20.02 14.40 -12.50
C GLU A 138 -21.09 15.27 -13.18
N SER A 139 -22.37 14.89 -13.07
CA SER A 139 -23.49 15.68 -13.60
C SER A 139 -23.58 17.09 -13.00
N SER A 140 -23.27 17.22 -11.70
CA SER A 140 -23.22 18.52 -11.01
C SER A 140 -22.05 19.40 -11.48
N PHE A 141 -20.93 18.78 -11.88
CA PHE A 141 -19.77 19.47 -12.43
C PHE A 141 -20.03 19.92 -13.87
N ASP A 142 -20.62 19.05 -14.68
CA ASP A 142 -20.99 19.32 -16.09
C ASP A 142 -22.03 20.42 -16.22
N TYR A 143 -22.94 20.53 -15.25
CA TYR A 143 -23.85 21.67 -15.14
C TYR A 143 -23.12 23.02 -14.97
N LYS A 144 -22.00 23.05 -14.23
CA LYS A 144 -21.22 24.28 -13.97
C LYS A 144 -20.28 24.66 -15.12
N LEU A 145 -19.99 23.74 -16.04
CA LEU A 145 -19.07 23.99 -17.14
C LEU A 145 -19.68 24.99 -18.13
N PRO A 146 -18.97 26.07 -18.52
CA PRO A 146 -19.50 27.09 -19.43
C PRO A 146 -19.72 26.57 -20.85
N THR A 147 -19.06 25.46 -21.21
CA THR A 147 -19.06 24.84 -22.55
C THR A 147 -20.23 23.90 -22.83
N THR A 148 -21.07 23.59 -21.83
CA THR A 148 -22.19 22.65 -22.02
C THR A 148 -23.43 23.32 -22.63
N ASP A 149 -24.05 22.64 -23.59
CA ASP A 149 -25.29 23.06 -24.25
C ASP A 149 -26.42 23.28 -23.24
N ALA A 150 -27.31 24.24 -23.53
CA ALA A 150 -28.44 24.56 -22.66
C ALA A 150 -29.37 23.36 -22.40
N ILE A 151 -29.56 22.51 -23.42
CA ILE A 151 -30.36 21.28 -23.32
C ILE A 151 -29.67 20.28 -22.39
N HIS A 152 -28.36 20.09 -22.53
CA HIS A 152 -27.59 19.18 -21.69
C HIS A 152 -27.61 19.61 -20.22
N ARG A 153 -27.49 20.93 -19.96
CA ARG A 153 -27.62 21.47 -18.59
C ARG A 153 -28.96 21.17 -17.95
N GLN A 154 -30.06 21.26 -18.69
CA GLN A 154 -31.39 20.90 -18.18
C GLN A 154 -31.49 19.41 -17.88
N MET A 155 -30.92 18.55 -18.73
CA MET A 155 -30.85 17.10 -18.49
C MET A 155 -30.04 16.77 -17.23
N CYS A 156 -28.86 17.38 -17.05
CA CYS A 156 -28.05 17.21 -15.84
C CYS A 156 -28.79 17.66 -14.58
N LEU A 157 -29.43 18.83 -14.62
CA LEU A 157 -30.22 19.34 -13.49
C LEU A 157 -31.38 18.40 -13.16
N LYS A 158 -32.12 17.96 -14.18
CA LYS A 158 -33.23 17.02 -14.01
C LYS A 158 -32.75 15.70 -13.41
N TYR A 159 -31.66 15.13 -13.92
CA TYR A 159 -31.06 13.92 -13.36
C TYR A 159 -30.67 14.08 -11.90
N VAL A 160 -30.04 15.20 -11.52
CA VAL A 160 -29.66 15.48 -10.12
C VAL A 160 -30.89 15.59 -9.23
N VAL A 161 -31.93 16.31 -9.67
CA VAL A 161 -33.18 16.47 -8.90
C VAL A 161 -33.92 15.15 -8.75
N ASP A 162 -34.14 14.42 -9.84
CA ASP A 162 -34.83 13.12 -9.84
C ASP A 162 -34.09 12.12 -8.94
N THR A 163 -32.76 12.07 -9.02
CA THR A 163 -31.94 11.18 -8.16
C THR A 163 -32.04 11.52 -6.68
N ILE A 164 -32.06 12.81 -6.33
CA ILE A 164 -32.20 13.25 -4.93
C ILE A 164 -33.62 12.99 -4.42
N ASP A 165 -34.64 13.23 -5.24
CA ASP A 165 -36.04 13.00 -4.89
C ASP A 165 -36.31 11.52 -4.67
N ASP A 166 -35.86 10.65 -5.59
CA ASP A 166 -35.91 9.19 -5.44
C ASP A 166 -35.19 8.72 -4.17
N TYR A 167 -34.03 9.31 -3.85
CA TYR A 167 -33.28 8.99 -2.64
C TYR A 167 -34.00 9.42 -1.35
N CYS A 168 -34.67 10.57 -1.36
CA CYS A 168 -35.46 11.06 -0.22
C CYS A 168 -36.76 10.28 -0.03
N ASN A 169 -37.43 9.91 -1.13
CA ASN A 169 -38.75 9.28 -1.15
C ASN A 169 -38.72 7.74 -1.10
N ASP A 170 -37.53 7.12 -1.04
CA ASP A 170 -37.36 5.66 -0.98
C ASP A 170 -38.22 5.00 0.12
N HIS A 171 -39.20 4.19 -0.31
CA HIS A 171 -40.16 3.49 0.55
C HIS A 171 -39.51 2.64 1.64
N ARG A 172 -38.27 2.14 1.42
CA ARG A 172 -37.54 1.35 2.43
C ARG A 172 -37.18 2.15 3.69
N ARG A 173 -37.20 3.48 3.64
CA ARG A 173 -36.78 4.40 4.72
C ARG A 173 -37.93 4.94 5.56
N GLN A 174 -39.17 4.55 5.23
CA GLN A 174 -40.37 5.03 5.91
C GLN A 174 -40.42 4.66 7.40
N ILE A 175 -41.02 5.55 8.17
CA ILE A 175 -41.06 5.59 9.65
C ILE A 175 -41.57 4.27 10.27
N ASN A 176 -42.42 3.52 9.55
CA ASN A 176 -43.04 2.28 10.03
C ASN A 176 -42.02 1.14 10.23
N ALA A 177 -40.98 1.04 9.40
CA ALA A 177 -39.91 0.06 9.58
C ALA A 177 -39.02 0.38 10.81
N ARG A 178 -38.95 1.65 11.23
CA ARG A 178 -38.14 2.11 12.39
C ARG A 178 -38.76 1.77 13.75
N LYS A 179 -40.09 1.55 13.79
CA LYS A 179 -40.83 1.25 15.03
C LYS A 179 -40.58 -0.16 15.57
N HIS A 180 -40.22 -1.12 14.70
CA HIS A 180 -40.04 -2.53 15.07
C HIS A 180 -38.58 -2.94 15.37
N LEU A 181 -37.61 -2.02 15.29
CA LEU A 181 -36.19 -2.34 15.50
C LEU A 181 -35.78 -2.15 16.97
N ASN A 182 -35.25 -3.21 17.58
CA ASN A 182 -34.74 -3.22 18.95
C ASN A 182 -33.56 -2.24 19.14
N ILE A 183 -33.34 -1.76 20.37
CA ILE A 183 -32.20 -0.88 20.73
C ILE A 183 -30.85 -1.46 20.25
N PHE A 184 -30.64 -2.77 20.40
CA PHE A 184 -29.43 -3.45 19.96
C PHE A 184 -29.27 -3.46 18.43
N GLN A 185 -30.38 -3.65 17.70
CA GLN A 185 -30.39 -3.58 16.23
C GLN A 185 -30.19 -2.15 15.72
N ARG A 186 -30.61 -1.12 16.47
CA ARG A 186 -30.31 0.29 16.16
C ARG A 186 -28.83 0.62 16.34
N ILE A 187 -28.19 0.08 17.37
CA ILE A 187 -26.74 0.22 17.60
C ILE A 187 -25.95 -0.50 16.49
N LEU A 188 -26.35 -1.73 16.15
CA LEU A 188 -25.75 -2.48 15.03
C LEU A 188 -25.97 -1.81 13.67
N ALA A 189 -27.16 -1.26 13.40
CA ALA A 189 -27.45 -0.52 12.18
C ALA A 189 -26.76 0.86 12.11
N ALA A 190 -26.37 1.42 13.25
CA ALA A 190 -25.57 2.64 13.34
C ALA A 190 -24.06 2.36 13.19
N GLY A 191 -23.58 1.19 13.63
CA GLY A 191 -22.16 0.84 13.64
C GLY A 191 -21.69 -0.01 12.45
N TRP A 192 -22.56 -0.80 11.82
CA TRP A 192 -22.19 -1.76 10.78
C TRP A 192 -22.67 -1.33 9.39
N CYS A 193 -21.75 -1.27 8.44
CA CYS A 193 -21.97 -0.84 7.05
C CYS A 193 -22.93 -1.73 6.21
N LEU A 194 -23.46 -2.81 6.77
CA LEU A 194 -24.31 -3.77 6.06
C LEU A 194 -25.79 -3.69 6.46
N THR A 195 -26.11 -3.07 7.60
CA THR A 195 -27.46 -3.09 8.20
C THR A 195 -28.12 -1.70 8.26
N GLY A 196 -27.38 -0.63 7.96
CA GLY A 196 -27.85 0.78 8.03
C GLY A 196 -28.81 1.25 6.92
N ILE A 197 -29.24 0.37 6.01
CA ILE A 197 -30.09 0.70 4.85
C ILE A 197 -31.43 1.32 5.28
N TYR A 198 -31.99 0.86 6.41
CA TYR A 198 -33.33 1.24 6.88
C TYR A 198 -33.41 2.61 7.61
N LEU A 199 -32.28 3.18 8.04
CA LEU A 199 -32.25 4.47 8.77
C LEU A 199 -31.92 5.68 7.89
N GLY A 200 -31.63 5.49 6.60
CA GLY A 200 -31.14 6.57 5.73
C GLY A 200 -29.71 7.04 6.08
N ASN A 201 -29.06 6.39 7.04
CA ASN A 201 -27.68 6.69 7.47
C ASN A 201 -26.63 5.84 6.73
N TYR A 202 -27.07 5.00 5.78
CA TYR A 202 -26.22 4.00 5.13
C TYR A 202 -24.97 4.59 4.47
N LEU A 203 -25.12 5.61 3.62
CA LEU A 203 -23.99 6.24 2.91
C LEU A 203 -22.97 6.85 3.88
N VAL A 204 -23.49 7.47 4.93
CA VAL A 204 -22.68 8.09 5.99
C VAL A 204 -21.89 7.04 6.77
N VAL A 205 -22.54 5.95 7.19
CA VAL A 205 -21.88 4.85 7.90
C VAL A 205 -20.85 4.20 6.99
N LEU A 206 -21.21 3.94 5.73
CA LEU A 206 -20.31 3.37 4.74
C LEU A 206 -19.05 4.24 4.57
N TYR A 207 -19.21 5.56 4.35
CA TYR A 207 -18.06 6.45 4.18
C TYR A 207 -17.20 6.52 5.45
N THR A 208 -17.83 6.58 6.63
CA THR A 208 -17.12 6.55 7.92
C THR A 208 -16.32 5.26 8.10
N THR A 209 -16.89 4.10 7.72
CA THR A 209 -16.18 2.82 7.77
C THR A 209 -15.03 2.77 6.77
N THR A 210 -15.18 3.35 5.57
CA THR A 210 -14.09 3.47 4.58
C THR A 210 -12.92 4.29 5.14
N LYS A 211 -13.20 5.41 5.84
CA LYS A 211 -12.16 6.22 6.49
C LYS A 211 -11.40 5.45 7.58
N LEU A 212 -12.12 4.72 8.43
CA LEU A 212 -11.51 3.85 9.44
C LEU A 212 -10.69 2.72 8.81
N MET A 213 -11.13 2.22 7.66
CA MET A 213 -10.40 1.21 6.89
C MET A 213 -9.09 1.77 6.34
N TYR A 214 -9.07 3.00 5.83
CA TYR A 214 -7.82 3.66 5.40
C TYR A 214 -6.83 3.81 6.56
N ILE A 215 -7.27 4.23 7.75
CA ILE A 215 -6.42 4.31 8.94
C ILE A 215 -5.87 2.92 9.30
N SER A 216 -6.75 1.92 9.44
CA SER A 216 -6.36 0.54 9.77
C SER A 216 -5.36 -0.05 8.79
N ILE A 217 -5.58 0.15 7.48
CA ILE A 217 -4.66 -0.32 6.44
C ILE A 217 -3.33 0.41 6.51
N SER A 218 -3.32 1.72 6.69
CA SER A 218 -2.07 2.47 6.82
C SER A 218 -1.23 2.03 8.03
N LEU A 219 -1.87 1.69 9.17
CA LEU A 219 -1.18 1.10 10.33
C LEU A 219 -0.69 -0.31 10.06
N LEU A 220 -1.51 -1.14 9.42
CA LEU A 220 -1.15 -2.50 9.01
C LEU A 220 0.11 -2.50 8.12
N GLN A 221 0.31 -1.48 7.29
CA GLN A 221 1.45 -1.38 6.38
C GLN A 221 2.78 -1.17 7.10
N ILE A 222 2.77 -0.38 8.19
CA ILE A 222 3.91 -0.25 9.10
C ILE A 222 4.14 -1.56 9.85
N PHE A 223 3.07 -2.23 10.30
CA PHE A 223 3.18 -3.53 10.96
C PHE A 223 3.82 -4.60 10.05
N ILE A 224 3.34 -4.73 8.80
CA ILE A 224 3.91 -5.64 7.80
C ILE A 224 5.40 -5.32 7.56
N LEU A 225 5.75 -4.03 7.49
CA LEU A 225 7.16 -3.63 7.35
C LEU A 225 8.00 -4.06 8.57
N SER A 226 7.43 -3.96 9.78
CA SER A 226 8.08 -4.40 11.02
C SER A 226 8.32 -5.90 11.06
N VAL A 227 7.33 -6.70 10.62
CA VAL A 227 7.45 -8.16 10.56
C VAL A 227 8.47 -8.59 9.51
N LEU A 228 8.43 -8.00 8.31
CA LEU A 228 9.34 -8.35 7.20
C LEU A 228 10.82 -8.13 7.56
N LEU A 229 11.11 -7.08 8.34
CA LEU A 229 12.47 -6.71 8.72
C LEU A 229 12.88 -7.27 10.10
N GLY A 230 12.03 -8.07 10.75
CA GLY A 230 12.38 -8.83 11.97
C GLY A 230 12.76 -7.98 13.19
N SER A 231 12.28 -6.73 13.31
CA SER A 231 12.61 -5.85 14.44
C SER A 231 11.44 -4.94 14.83
N ASN A 232 11.55 -4.23 15.96
CA ASN A 232 10.66 -3.13 16.36
C ASN A 232 10.81 -1.92 15.43
N PHE A 233 10.41 -2.09 14.17
CA PHE A 233 10.54 -1.10 13.11
C PHE A 233 9.52 0.03 13.26
N ALA A 234 8.53 -0.12 14.13
CA ALA A 234 7.64 0.97 14.54
C ALA A 234 8.42 2.24 14.95
N PHE A 235 9.59 2.09 15.59
CA PHE A 235 10.47 3.20 15.97
C PHE A 235 11.70 3.37 15.07
N TYR A 236 11.71 2.78 13.88
CA TYR A 236 12.85 2.87 12.97
C TYR A 236 13.11 4.31 12.52
N GLY A 237 12.08 5.04 12.06
CA GLY A 237 12.27 6.42 11.61
C GLY A 237 12.73 7.35 12.73
N VAL A 238 12.25 7.15 13.96
CA VAL A 238 12.72 7.92 15.13
C VAL A 238 14.20 7.66 15.39
N ARG A 239 14.64 6.39 15.33
CA ARG A 239 16.06 6.03 15.45
C ARG A 239 16.92 6.61 14.33
N VAL A 240 16.39 6.65 13.10
CA VAL A 240 17.06 7.25 11.95
C VAL A 240 17.24 8.76 12.15
N ILE A 241 16.19 9.46 12.57
CA ILE A 241 16.22 10.90 12.84
C ILE A 241 17.19 11.22 14.00
N ASP A 242 17.14 10.48 15.10
CA ASP A 242 18.05 10.68 16.25
C ASP A 242 19.52 10.49 15.84
N ARG A 243 19.84 9.49 15.01
CA ARG A 243 21.20 9.28 14.48
C ARG A 243 21.64 10.41 13.56
N LEU A 244 20.74 10.93 12.72
CA LEU A 244 21.01 12.07 11.85
C LEU A 244 21.34 13.33 12.65
N PHE A 245 20.57 13.61 13.72
CA PHE A 245 20.84 14.75 14.60
C PHE A 245 22.16 14.60 15.38
N ARG A 246 22.56 13.38 15.72
CA ARG A 246 23.83 13.09 16.40
C ARG A 246 25.06 13.09 15.47
N GLY A 247 24.87 13.28 14.16
CA GLY A 247 25.97 13.27 13.18
C GLY A 247 26.64 11.90 13.04
N ILE A 248 25.99 10.82 13.44
CA ILE A 248 26.53 9.46 13.34
C ILE A 248 26.40 9.02 11.87
N SER A 249 27.48 8.53 11.28
CA SER A 249 27.48 8.04 9.90
C SER A 249 26.50 6.88 9.72
N TRP A 250 25.85 6.85 8.55
CA TRP A 250 24.83 5.87 8.17
C TRP A 250 25.39 4.44 7.99
N ASP A 251 26.71 4.26 8.12
CA ASP A 251 27.46 3.05 7.75
C ASP A 251 27.57 2.00 8.85
N THR A 252 26.68 2.00 9.85
CA THR A 252 26.65 0.87 10.78
C THR A 252 26.08 -0.36 10.06
N GLU A 253 26.91 -1.35 9.80
CA GLU A 253 26.48 -2.65 9.29
C GLU A 253 25.34 -3.18 10.16
N THR A 254 24.13 -3.13 9.62
CA THR A 254 22.96 -3.56 10.33
C THR A 254 22.65 -4.96 9.85
N ARG A 255 22.43 -5.90 10.77
CA ARG A 255 22.03 -7.29 10.46
C ARG A 255 20.82 -7.37 9.51
N LEU A 256 19.98 -6.33 9.46
CA LEU A 256 18.85 -6.21 8.54
C LEU A 256 19.25 -5.98 7.07
N PHE A 257 20.25 -5.13 6.84
CA PHE A 257 20.65 -4.66 5.52
C PHE A 257 22.17 -4.80 5.30
N PRO A 258 22.71 -6.03 5.30
CA PRO A 258 24.13 -6.24 5.05
C PRO A 258 24.49 -5.94 3.59
N LYS A 259 25.53 -5.13 3.40
CA LYS A 259 26.05 -4.79 2.06
C LYS A 259 26.92 -5.92 1.48
N THR A 260 27.50 -6.73 2.37
CA THR A 260 28.37 -7.87 2.10
C THR A 260 27.80 -9.12 2.76
N THR A 261 27.73 -10.22 2.02
CA THR A 261 27.25 -11.52 2.51
C THR A 261 28.24 -12.61 2.14
N LEU A 262 28.15 -13.75 2.81
CA LEU A 262 28.93 -14.94 2.50
C LEU A 262 28.05 -15.95 1.77
N CYS A 263 28.62 -16.57 0.76
CA CYS A 263 28.01 -17.66 0.01
C CYS A 263 28.88 -18.90 0.13
N ASP A 264 28.27 -20.01 0.53
CA ASP A 264 28.92 -21.32 0.51
C ASP A 264 28.38 -22.12 -0.66
N PHE A 265 29.26 -22.58 -1.55
CA PHE A 265 28.89 -23.46 -2.65
C PHE A 265 29.78 -24.70 -2.66
N THR A 266 29.25 -25.80 -3.19
CA THR A 266 29.98 -27.07 -3.27
C THR A 266 30.19 -27.46 -4.72
N VAL A 267 31.44 -27.79 -5.08
CA VAL A 267 31.80 -28.29 -6.40
C VAL A 267 32.15 -29.77 -6.30
N ARG A 268 31.51 -30.58 -7.15
CA ARG A 268 31.82 -32.01 -7.28
C ARG A 268 32.62 -32.21 -8.57
N GLU A 269 33.86 -32.64 -8.44
CA GLU A 269 34.71 -32.96 -9.58
C GLU A 269 34.40 -34.37 -10.09
N PHE A 270 34.43 -34.57 -11.42
CA PHE A 270 34.12 -35.86 -12.04
C PHE A 270 35.04 -37.01 -11.58
N GLY A 271 36.28 -36.71 -11.18
CA GLY A 271 37.24 -37.71 -10.73
C GLY A 271 36.98 -38.26 -9.32
N HIS A 272 36.33 -37.50 -8.45
CA HIS A 272 36.15 -37.84 -7.03
C HIS A 272 34.69 -37.62 -6.58
N PRO A 273 33.72 -38.42 -7.08
CA PRO A 273 32.29 -38.19 -6.86
C PRO A 273 31.83 -38.24 -5.40
N LYS A 274 32.65 -38.80 -4.50
CA LYS A 274 32.37 -38.90 -3.05
C LYS A 274 32.93 -37.73 -2.23
N GLN A 275 33.77 -36.87 -2.79
CA GLN A 275 34.39 -35.73 -2.08
C GLN A 275 33.98 -34.43 -2.78
N ALA A 276 33.11 -33.65 -2.15
CA ALA A 276 32.74 -32.33 -2.62
C ALA A 276 33.64 -31.28 -1.95
N HIS A 277 34.21 -30.37 -2.74
CA HIS A 277 34.97 -29.23 -2.21
C HIS A 277 34.01 -28.08 -1.92
N GLU A 278 33.96 -27.64 -0.66
CA GLU A 278 33.18 -26.49 -0.22
C GLU A 278 34.03 -25.21 -0.32
N TYR A 279 33.50 -24.20 -0.99
CA TYR A 279 34.11 -22.89 -1.14
C TYR A 279 33.21 -21.84 -0.48
N THR A 280 33.80 -20.97 0.33
CA THR A 280 33.14 -19.78 0.90
C THR A 280 33.68 -18.54 0.22
N VAL A 281 32.81 -17.77 -0.43
CA VAL A 281 33.19 -16.53 -1.11
C VAL A 281 32.37 -15.35 -0.57
N PRO A 282 32.99 -14.18 -0.33
CA PRO A 282 32.26 -12.98 0.00
C PRO A 282 31.64 -12.37 -1.26
N CYS A 283 30.39 -11.96 -1.15
CA CYS A 283 29.63 -11.35 -2.23
C CYS A 283 29.05 -10.00 -1.79
N VAL A 284 29.03 -9.06 -2.73
CA VAL A 284 28.39 -7.75 -2.55
C VAL A 284 26.98 -7.82 -3.09
N LEU A 285 26.04 -7.22 -2.35
CA LEU A 285 24.61 -7.25 -2.66
C LEU A 285 24.07 -5.81 -2.94
N PRO A 286 24.26 -5.27 -4.16
CA PRO A 286 23.81 -3.90 -4.50
C PRO A 286 22.31 -3.67 -4.26
N GLN A 287 21.51 -4.72 -4.48
CA GLN A 287 20.07 -4.70 -4.24
C GLN A 287 19.71 -4.31 -2.79
N ASN A 288 20.53 -4.70 -1.82
CA ASN A 288 20.23 -4.45 -0.41
C ASN A 288 20.40 -2.98 -0.03
N LEU A 289 21.39 -2.31 -0.61
CA LEU A 289 21.59 -0.88 -0.45
C LEU A 289 20.35 -0.11 -0.96
N PHE A 290 19.81 -0.52 -2.10
CA PHE A 290 18.59 0.08 -2.65
C PHE A 290 17.36 -0.18 -1.77
N ASN A 291 17.17 -1.43 -1.33
CA ASN A 291 16.07 -1.81 -0.46
C ASN A 291 16.06 -1.00 0.85
N GLN A 292 17.23 -0.79 1.47
CA GLN A 292 17.35 0.03 2.68
C GLN A 292 16.83 1.45 2.45
N GLN A 293 17.21 2.09 1.34
CA GLN A 293 16.77 3.45 1.01
C GLN A 293 15.27 3.49 0.70
N MET A 294 14.79 2.54 -0.10
CA MET A 294 13.38 2.43 -0.46
C MET A 294 12.50 2.23 0.77
N PHE A 295 12.82 1.29 1.67
CA PHE A 295 12.02 1.05 2.87
C PHE A 295 12.05 2.22 3.83
N THR A 296 13.16 2.95 3.90
CA THR A 296 13.25 4.18 4.69
C THR A 296 12.32 5.27 4.13
N LEU A 297 12.32 5.48 2.81
CA LEU A 297 11.41 6.42 2.15
C LEU A 297 9.94 6.02 2.35
N LEU A 298 9.61 4.74 2.17
CA LEU A 298 8.25 4.22 2.37
C LEU A 298 7.77 4.38 3.82
N TYR A 299 8.66 4.20 4.81
CA TYR A 299 8.32 4.40 6.21
C TYR A 299 7.86 5.85 6.48
N PHE A 300 8.63 6.85 6.02
CA PHE A 300 8.25 8.25 6.19
C PHE A 300 6.99 8.61 5.40
N TRP A 301 6.83 8.06 4.19
CA TRP A 301 5.60 8.21 3.42
C TRP A 301 4.37 7.70 4.17
N TYR A 302 4.44 6.50 4.75
CA TYR A 302 3.33 5.95 5.53
C TYR A 302 3.05 6.75 6.80
N ALA A 303 4.07 7.27 7.48
CA ALA A 303 3.87 8.15 8.62
C ALA A 303 3.06 9.41 8.22
N ILE A 304 3.39 10.03 7.09
CA ILE A 304 2.64 11.18 6.55
C ILE A 304 1.20 10.78 6.20
N VAL A 305 1.01 9.65 5.51
CA VAL A 305 -0.32 9.15 5.12
C VAL A 305 -1.18 8.87 6.34
N ILE A 306 -0.63 8.29 7.41
CA ILE A 306 -1.35 8.04 8.67
C ILE A 306 -1.83 9.37 9.28
N LEU A 307 -0.95 10.37 9.39
CA LEU A 307 -1.31 11.67 9.95
C LEU A 307 -2.42 12.36 9.15
N LEU A 308 -2.32 12.32 7.82
CA LEU A 308 -3.34 12.90 6.94
C LEU A 308 -4.67 12.15 7.02
N ASN A 309 -4.65 10.82 7.13
CA ASN A 309 -5.87 10.00 7.29
C ASN A 309 -6.55 10.27 8.63
N ILE A 310 -5.78 10.41 9.71
CA ILE A 310 -6.31 10.76 11.03
C ILE A 310 -6.94 12.17 10.99
N GLY A 311 -6.23 13.15 10.41
CA GLY A 311 -6.75 14.51 10.25
C GLY A 311 -8.04 14.57 9.44
N ASP A 312 -8.08 13.89 8.30
CA ASP A 312 -9.25 13.81 7.44
C ASP A 312 -10.44 13.09 8.11
N PHE A 313 -10.18 12.04 8.89
CA PHE A 313 -11.21 11.38 9.69
C PHE A 313 -11.83 12.31 10.74
N PHE A 314 -11.03 13.08 11.47
CA PHE A 314 -11.57 14.07 12.43
C PHE A 314 -12.32 15.19 11.73
N LEU A 315 -11.85 15.63 10.56
CA LEU A 315 -12.53 16.64 9.75
C LEU A 315 -13.89 16.11 9.27
N TRP A 316 -13.95 14.85 8.83
CA TRP A 316 -15.20 14.17 8.51
C TRP A 316 -16.15 14.11 9.73
N LEU A 317 -15.66 13.69 10.90
CA LEU A 317 -16.43 13.67 12.16
C LEU A 317 -16.95 15.06 12.57
N TYR A 318 -16.21 16.12 12.29
CA TYR A 318 -16.66 17.48 12.51
C TYR A 318 -17.78 17.87 11.52
N THR A 319 -17.63 17.55 10.23
CA THR A 319 -18.61 17.90 9.20
C THR A 319 -19.95 17.17 9.34
N ILE A 320 -19.92 15.92 9.81
CA ILE A 320 -21.12 15.10 10.01
C ILE A 320 -21.94 15.49 11.26
N SER A 321 -21.36 16.31 12.15
CA SER A 321 -22.04 16.79 13.35
C SER A 321 -23.40 17.41 12.99
N SER A 322 -24.41 17.10 13.81
CA SER A 322 -25.81 17.47 13.54
C SER A 322 -26.02 18.97 13.42
N GLU A 323 -25.23 19.75 14.19
CA GLU A 323 -25.24 21.21 14.17
C GLU A 323 -24.69 21.77 12.85
N ASN A 324 -23.51 21.31 12.44
CA ASN A 324 -22.84 21.75 11.21
C ASN A 324 -23.64 21.41 9.96
N ARG A 325 -24.21 20.19 9.89
CA ARG A 325 -25.05 19.79 8.76
C ARG A 325 -26.29 20.67 8.62
N ARG A 326 -26.96 20.99 9.73
CA ARG A 326 -28.14 21.88 9.73
C ARG A 326 -27.75 23.31 9.38
N ALA A 327 -26.64 23.81 9.90
CA ALA A 327 -26.12 25.13 9.59
C ALA A 327 -25.78 25.28 8.09
N PHE A 328 -25.15 24.27 7.50
CA PHE A 328 -24.83 24.25 6.06
C PHE A 328 -26.09 24.33 5.19
N ILE A 329 -27.11 23.54 5.49
CA ILE A 329 -28.38 23.53 4.74
C ILE A 329 -29.10 24.87 4.88
N ARG A 330 -29.22 25.41 6.11
CA ARG A 330 -29.85 26.73 6.33
C ARG A 330 -29.16 27.84 5.55
N LYS A 331 -27.82 27.85 5.53
CA LYS A 331 -27.04 28.87 4.80
C LYS A 331 -27.30 28.85 3.29
N ARG A 332 -27.59 27.68 2.71
CA ARG A 332 -27.86 27.50 1.27
C ARG A 332 -29.33 27.69 0.89
N LEU A 333 -30.27 27.53 1.82
CA LEU A 333 -31.68 27.80 1.60
C LEU A 333 -32.02 29.30 1.67
N HIS A 334 -31.23 30.08 2.41
CA HIS A 334 -31.43 31.52 2.60
C HIS A 334 -30.44 32.39 1.79
N SER A 335 -29.66 31.81 0.87
CA SER A 335 -28.84 32.53 -0.12
C SER A 335 -29.47 32.41 -1.50
#